data_AF-A0A661T5Y9-F1
#
_entry.id   AF-A0A661T5Y9-F1
#
_cell.length_a   1.000
_cell.length_b   1.000
_cell.length_c   1.000
_cell.angle_alpha   90.00
_cell.angle_beta   90.00
_cell.angle_gamma   90.00
#
_symmetry.space_group_name_H-M   'P 1'
#
loop_
_entity.id
_entity.type
_entity.pdbx_description
1 polymer ?
#
loop_
_entity_poly.entity_id
_entity_poly.type
_entity_poly.pdbx_seq_one_letter_code
_entity_poly.pdbx_strand_id
1 'polypeptide(L)'
;MKKYILPVCCFLVFQGIFPGACPGKTVILHLNFRLARETLPVVENMLSPEGRASADARTNSLVVTDTPERIDGIRTFLSEYDRPARQVMITVR
;
A
#
# COMPACT_ATOMS: atom_id res chain seq x y z
N MET A 1 -11.05 9.27 25.76
CA MET A 1 -11.28 9.43 24.31
C MET A 1 -10.63 10.72 23.83
N LYS A 2 -9.31 10.69 23.57
CA LYS A 2 -8.49 11.81 23.06
C LYS A 2 -7.07 11.28 22.83
N LYS A 3 -6.45 11.67 21.69
CA LYS A 3 -5.00 11.75 21.42
C LYS A 3 -4.21 10.44 21.20
N TYR A 4 -4.09 10.04 19.93
CA TYR A 4 -2.86 9.49 19.35
C TYR A 4 -2.75 10.10 17.95
N ILE A 5 -2.32 11.36 17.80
CA ILE A 5 -0.92 11.75 17.91
C ILE A 5 -0.04 10.68 17.25
N LEU A 6 0.05 10.79 15.92
CA LEU A 6 1.22 10.35 15.16
C LEU A 6 2.17 11.57 15.07
N PRO A 7 2.89 11.99 16.13
CA PRO A 7 3.89 13.06 16.05
C PRO A 7 5.21 12.54 15.47
N VAL A 8 5.27 11.26 15.05
CA VAL A 8 6.51 10.64 14.57
C VAL A 8 6.73 10.91 13.07
N CYS A 9 5.80 11.59 12.39
CA CYS A 9 6.02 12.10 11.04
C CYS A 9 6.78 13.44 11.01
N CYS A 10 7.04 14.08 12.16
CA CYS A 10 7.58 15.45 12.22
C CYS A 10 9.11 15.54 12.31
N PHE A 11 9.86 14.44 12.52
CA PHE A 11 11.33 14.52 12.67
C PHE A 11 12.15 14.07 11.46
N LEU A 12 11.49 13.58 10.41
CA LEU A 12 12.12 13.29 9.11
C LEU A 12 11.46 14.07 7.97
N VAL A 13 11.05 15.31 8.24
CA VAL A 13 10.73 16.29 7.18
C VAL A 13 12.03 16.88 6.59
N PHE A 14 13.22 16.35 6.93
CA PHE A 14 14.48 17.03 6.62
C PHE A 14 15.28 16.48 5.44
N GLN A 15 14.89 15.40 4.76
CA GLN A 15 15.61 14.99 3.55
C GLN A 15 14.66 14.59 2.43
N GLY A 16 14.45 15.57 1.55
CA GLY A 16 14.34 15.27 0.14
C GLY A 16 12.94 15.36 -0.45
N ILE A 17 12.65 16.54 -1.00
CA ILE A 17 11.88 16.73 -2.23
C ILE A 17 10.43 16.17 -2.15
N PHE A 18 9.46 17.06 -2.03
CA PHE A 18 8.13 16.84 -2.60
C PHE A 18 8.14 17.37 -4.05
N PRO A 19 8.77 16.71 -5.06
CA PRO A 19 8.52 17.12 -6.43
C PRO A 19 7.20 16.48 -6.85
N GLY A 20 6.43 17.22 -7.64
CA GLY A 20 5.27 16.67 -8.34
C GLY A 20 4.11 16.30 -7.43
N ALA A 21 3.31 17.29 -7.02
CA ALA A 21 1.87 17.07 -6.97
C ALA A 21 1.39 16.97 -8.43
N CYS A 22 1.59 15.80 -9.04
CA CYS A 22 0.95 15.44 -10.29
C CYS A 22 -0.54 15.19 -9.98
N PRO A 23 -1.51 15.61 -10.82
CA PRO A 23 -2.93 15.32 -10.63
C PRO A 23 -3.23 13.83 -10.87
N GLY A 24 -2.66 12.96 -10.04
CA GLY A 24 -2.98 11.54 -9.97
C GLY A 24 -4.25 11.34 -9.15
N LYS A 25 -5.04 10.34 -9.52
CA LYS A 25 -6.20 9.95 -8.73
C LYS A 25 -5.70 9.20 -7.51
N THR A 26 -6.00 9.69 -6.32
CA THR A 26 -5.66 8.97 -5.07
C THR A 26 -6.79 8.03 -4.70
N VAL A 27 -6.47 6.76 -4.49
CA VAL A 27 -7.40 5.72 -4.05
C VAL A 27 -6.82 4.98 -2.85
N ILE A 28 -7.70 4.66 -1.90
CA ILE A 28 -7.38 3.87 -0.73
C ILE A 28 -7.87 2.45 -0.99
N LEU A 29 -6.97 1.47 -0.86
CA LEU A 29 -7.23 0.04 -1.07
C LEU A 29 -6.95 -0.69 0.24
N HIS A 30 -7.94 -1.37 0.79
CA HIS A 30 -7.79 -2.14 2.03
C HIS A 30 -7.42 -3.60 1.73
N LEU A 31 -6.52 -4.18 2.53
CA LEU A 31 -6.07 -5.57 2.41
C LEU A 31 -6.58 -6.40 3.60
N ASN A 32 -7.00 -7.64 3.33
CA ASN A 32 -7.61 -8.53 4.32
C ASN A 32 -6.64 -9.58 4.88
N PHE A 33 -5.81 -10.19 4.04
CA PHE A 33 -4.96 -11.33 4.41
C PHE A 33 -3.47 -10.99 4.44
N ARG A 34 -3.03 -10.03 3.61
CA ARG A 34 -1.63 -9.61 3.49
C ARG A 34 -1.36 -8.28 4.17
N LEU A 35 -0.12 -8.09 4.63
CA LEU A 35 0.32 -6.86 5.28
C LEU A 35 0.71 -5.79 4.25
N ALA A 36 0.14 -4.59 4.39
CA ALA A 36 0.36 -3.46 3.48
C ALA A 36 1.84 -3.11 3.31
N ARG A 37 2.63 -3.23 4.40
CA ARG A 37 4.09 -3.01 4.40
C ARG A 37 4.86 -3.98 3.51
N GLU A 38 4.37 -5.21 3.35
CA GLU A 38 5.02 -6.26 2.56
C GLU A 38 4.61 -6.18 1.09
N THR A 39 3.38 -5.71 0.83
CA THR A 39 2.86 -5.50 -0.53
C THR A 39 3.35 -4.22 -1.20
N LEU A 40 3.80 -3.24 -0.41
CA LEU A 40 4.26 -1.94 -0.90
C LEU A 40 5.33 -2.03 -2.00
N PRO A 41 6.47 -2.75 -1.83
CA PRO A 41 7.48 -2.82 -2.87
C PRO A 41 6.99 -3.51 -4.15
N VAL A 42 6.03 -4.42 -4.04
CA VAL A 42 5.44 -5.09 -5.21
C VAL A 42 4.59 -4.09 -6.01
N VAL A 43 3.78 -3.30 -5.30
CA VAL A 43 2.93 -2.28 -5.93
C VAL A 43 3.77 -1.14 -6.50
N GLU A 44 4.83 -0.70 -5.82
CA GLU A 44 5.75 0.34 -6.32
C GLU A 44 6.38 0.00 -7.67
N ASN A 45 6.73 -1.26 -7.90
CA ASN A 45 7.24 -1.73 -9.20
C ASN A 45 6.19 -1.71 -10.32
N MET A 46 4.90 -1.64 -9.98
CA MET A 46 3.79 -1.60 -10.95
C MET A 46 3.31 -0.17 -11.24
N LEU A 47 3.74 0.81 -10.45
CA LEU A 47 3.37 2.21 -10.61
C LEU A 47 4.02 2.81 -11.86
N SER A 48 3.44 3.92 -12.30
CA SER A 48 4.07 4.83 -13.26
C SER A 48 5.31 5.49 -12.64
N PRO A 49 6.26 6.00 -13.46
CA PRO A 49 7.41 6.77 -12.95
C PRO A 49 7.02 8.02 -12.13
N GLU A 50 5.79 8.51 -12.32
CA GLU A 50 5.19 9.65 -11.62
C GLU A 50 4.34 9.21 -10.40
N GLY A 51 4.06 7.91 -10.29
CA GLY A 51 3.12 7.35 -9.32
C GLY A 51 3.72 7.26 -7.93
N ARG A 52 2.87 7.41 -6.90
CA ARG A 52 3.26 7.22 -5.50
C ARG A 52 2.36 6.21 -4.80
N ALA A 53 2.96 5.29 -4.06
CA ALA A 53 2.26 4.41 -3.14
C ALA A 53 2.77 4.62 -1.71
N SER A 54 1.87 4.45 -0.74
CA SER A 54 2.18 4.48 0.68
C SER A 54 1.33 3.46 1.42
N ALA A 55 1.93 2.73 2.35
CA ALA A 55 1.23 1.74 3.16
C ALA A 55 0.91 2.32 4.54
N ASP A 56 -0.38 2.32 4.90
CA ASP A 56 -0.82 2.52 6.27
C ASP A 56 -0.91 1.15 6.97
N ALA A 57 0.10 0.84 7.76
CA ALA A 57 0.17 -0.41 8.52
C ALA A 57 -0.88 -0.51 9.64
N ARG A 58 -1.46 0.63 10.09
CA ARG A 58 -2.44 0.64 11.18
C ARG A 58 -3.80 0.14 10.71
N THR A 59 -4.21 0.49 9.50
CA THR A 59 -5.46 0.04 8.88
C THR A 59 -5.25 -1.06 7.85
N ASN A 60 -4.00 -1.50 7.67
CA ASN A 60 -3.62 -2.43 6.63
C ASN A 60 -4.12 -2.00 5.24
N SER A 61 -3.96 -0.72 4.93
CA SER A 61 -4.43 -0.12 3.68
C SER A 61 -3.27 0.44 2.87
N LEU A 62 -3.39 0.34 1.55
CA LEU A 62 -2.49 0.96 0.58
C LEU A 62 -3.15 2.24 0.04
N VAL A 63 -2.42 3.34 0.10
CA VAL A 63 -2.77 4.60 -0.54
C VAL A 63 -1.97 4.68 -1.83
N VAL A 64 -2.66 4.67 -2.96
CA VAL A 64 -2.04 4.71 -4.29
C VAL A 64 -2.49 5.97 -5.01
N THR A 65 -1.55 6.70 -5.58
CA THR A 65 -1.79 7.88 -6.40
C THR A 65 -1.13 7.66 -7.76
N ASP A 66 -1.95 7.44 -8.78
CA ASP A 66 -1.49 7.21 -10.15
C ASP A 66 -2.63 7.56 -11.14
N THR A 67 -2.42 7.23 -12.41
CA THR A 67 -3.42 7.20 -13.47
C THR A 67 -4.50 6.16 -13.19
N PRO A 68 -5.75 6.39 -13.64
CA PRO A 68 -6.87 5.47 -13.41
C PRO A 68 -6.60 4.07 -13.99
N GLU A 69 -5.96 3.99 -15.15
CA GLU A 69 -5.61 2.72 -15.82
C GLU A 69 -4.70 1.84 -14.94
N ARG A 70 -3.70 2.45 -14.29
CA ARG A 70 -2.79 1.74 -13.37
C ARG A 70 -3.50 1.31 -12.10
N ILE A 71 -4.38 2.15 -11.57
CA ILE A 71 -5.17 1.84 -10.38
C ILE A 71 -6.07 0.62 -10.62
N ASP A 72 -6.70 0.51 -11.78
CA ASP A 72 -7.54 -0.65 -12.13
C ASP A 72 -6.71 -1.93 -12.26
N GLY A 73 -5.50 -1.83 -12.83
CA GLY A 73 -4.53 -2.94 -12.88
C GLY A 73 -4.10 -3.39 -11.49
N ILE A 74 -3.77 -2.45 -10.60
CA ILE A 74 -3.38 -2.73 -9.21
C ILE A 74 -4.55 -3.36 -8.45
N ARG A 75 -5.78 -2.87 -8.64
CA ARG A 75 -6.98 -3.45 -8.04
C ARG A 75 -7.18 -4.90 -8.46
N THR A 76 -6.99 -5.21 -9.73
CA THR A 76 -7.07 -6.57 -10.26
C THR A 76 -5.99 -7.46 -9.65
N PHE A 77 -4.74 -6.98 -9.63
CA PHE A 77 -3.63 -7.70 -9.02
C PHE A 77 -3.85 -7.99 -7.53
N LEU A 78 -4.29 -7.00 -6.76
CA LEU A 78 -4.57 -7.16 -5.33
C LEU A 78 -5.69 -8.17 -5.07
N SER A 79 -6.69 -8.27 -5.96
CA SER A 79 -7.76 -9.26 -5.82
C SER A 79 -7.27 -10.71 -5.95
N GLU A 80 -6.18 -10.94 -6.68
CA GLU A 80 -5.57 -12.26 -6.81
C GLU A 80 -4.51 -12.51 -5.74
N TYR A 81 -3.78 -11.47 -5.33
CA TYR A 81 -2.69 -11.54 -4.37
C TYR A 81 -3.18 -11.63 -2.92
N ASP A 82 -4.24 -10.92 -2.57
CA ASP A 82 -4.85 -10.91 -1.23
C ASP A 82 -5.77 -12.13 -1.03
N ARG A 83 -5.23 -13.33 -1.22
CA ARG A 83 -5.91 -14.60 -0.96
C ARG A 83 -5.36 -15.26 0.31
N PRO A 84 -6.22 -15.96 1.09
CA PRO A 84 -5.77 -16.69 2.27
C PRO A 84 -4.75 -17.78 1.89
N ALA A 85 -3.72 -17.94 2.71
CA ALA A 85 -2.74 -19.00 2.52
C ALA A 85 -3.41 -20.37 2.68
N ARG A 86 -3.09 -21.33 1.79
CA ARG A 86 -3.57 -22.72 1.92
C ARG A 86 -2.86 -23.38 3.10
N GLN A 87 -3.60 -23.65 4.17
CA GLN A 87 -3.11 -24.47 5.27
C GLN A 87 -3.05 -25.93 4.83
N VAL A 88 -1.87 -26.54 4.90
CA VAL A 88 -1.69 -27.99 4.70
C VAL A 88 -1.56 -28.67 6.06
N MET A 89 -2.33 -29.74 6.27
CA MET A 89 -2.19 -30.60 7.44
C MET A 89 -1.10 -31.64 7.13
N ILE A 90 -0.01 -31.60 7.88
CA ILE A 90 1.09 -32.56 7.76
C ILE A 90 0.90 -33.62 8.83
N THR A 91 0.52 -34.84 8.42
CA THR A 91 0.51 -36.00 9.31
C THR A 91 1.88 -36.65 9.27
N VAL A 92 2.63 -36.56 10.36
CA VAL A 92 3.83 -37.38 10.58
C VAL A 92 3.38 -38.68 11.24
N ARG A 93 3.77 -39.82 10.67
CA ARG A 93 3.49 -41.16 11.17
C ARG A 93 4.76 -41.78 11.73
#